data_AF-A0A2V6T8F3-F1
#
_entry.id   AF-A0A2V6T8F3-F1
#
_cell.length_a   1.000
_cell.length_b   1.000
_cell.length_c   1.000
_cell.angle_alpha   90.00
_cell.angle_beta   90.00
_cell.angle_gamma   90.00
#
_symmetry.space_group_name_H-M   'P 1'
#
loop_
_entity.id
_entity.type
_entity.pdbx_description
1 polymer ?
#
loop_
_entity_poly.entity_id
_entity_poly.type
_entity_poly.pdbx_seq_one_letter_code
_entity_poly.pdbx_strand_id
1 'polypeptide(L)'
;PIAQSPEPPAARTAVDGLRKQVLAARDEAARADTDRLAPSEFAAAAQKMREGDAALDQQDMAKAQQRYREALEGYGLARAEANRTAALTKTLIETRVVASQAADARRAAELVDAPRRAPALWVKASSAQGKAEDALKQGEFGQAQILFVEAEKAYRAAKTAAEGEDRRR
;
A
#
# COMPACT_ATOMS: atom_id res chain seq x y z
N PRO A 1 40.63 -33.90 -23.94
CA PRO A 1 39.59 -34.12 -22.91
C PRO A 1 40.08 -33.65 -21.54
N ILE A 2 39.73 -32.43 -21.14
CA ILE A 2 40.04 -31.94 -19.80
C ILE A 2 39.04 -32.58 -18.85
N ALA A 3 39.54 -33.41 -17.94
CA ALA A 3 38.75 -34.04 -16.89
C ALA A 3 38.18 -32.94 -16.00
N GLN A 4 36.86 -32.80 -15.99
CA GLN A 4 36.17 -31.99 -14.99
C GLN A 4 36.32 -32.72 -13.66
N SER A 5 37.02 -32.09 -12.71
CA SER A 5 37.08 -32.58 -11.33
C SER A 5 35.66 -32.70 -10.77
N PRO A 6 35.32 -33.79 -10.07
CA PRO A 6 34.03 -33.90 -9.42
C PRO A 6 33.91 -32.79 -8.38
N GLU A 7 32.94 -31.90 -8.57
CA GLU A 7 32.63 -30.87 -7.59
C GLU A 7 32.28 -31.49 -6.23
N PRO A 8 32.66 -30.83 -5.12
CA PRO A 8 32.37 -31.33 -3.79
C PRO A 8 30.84 -31.37 -3.56
N PRO A 9 30.30 -32.45 -2.97
CA PRO A 9 28.85 -32.63 -2.74
C PRO A 9 28.20 -31.52 -1.88
N ALA A 10 29.02 -30.76 -1.13
CA ALA A 10 28.58 -29.60 -0.36
C ALA A 10 28.11 -28.43 -1.25
N ALA A 11 28.75 -28.19 -2.40
CA ALA A 11 28.40 -27.08 -3.30
C ALA A 11 27.02 -27.31 -3.94
N ARG A 12 26.74 -28.55 -4.38
CA ARG A 12 25.44 -28.94 -4.93
C ARG A 12 24.32 -28.82 -3.90
N THR A 13 24.53 -29.35 -2.69
CA THR A 13 23.56 -29.24 -1.58
C THR A 13 23.22 -27.78 -1.26
N ALA A 14 24.22 -26.89 -1.29
CA ALA A 14 24.02 -25.46 -1.05
C ALA A 14 23.23 -24.77 -2.18
N VAL A 15 23.52 -25.09 -3.45
CA VAL A 15 22.74 -24.57 -4.59
C VAL A 15 21.30 -25.06 -4.56
N ASP A 16 21.07 -26.35 -4.29
CA ASP A 16 19.72 -26.92 -4.17
C ASP A 16 18.91 -26.27 -3.04
N GLY A 17 19.57 -25.98 -1.91
CA GLY A 17 18.98 -25.23 -0.81
C GLY A 17 18.58 -23.82 -1.23
N LEU A 18 19.47 -23.08 -1.89
CA LEU A 18 19.19 -21.74 -2.40
C LEU A 18 18.05 -21.74 -3.43
N ARG A 19 18.05 -22.69 -4.36
CA ARG A 19 17.00 -22.82 -5.37
C ARG A 19 15.62 -23.02 -4.74
N LYS A 20 15.53 -23.90 -3.73
CA LYS A 20 14.28 -24.11 -2.97
C LYS A 20 13.83 -22.83 -2.25
N GLN A 21 14.76 -22.10 -1.64
CA GLN A 21 14.45 -20.83 -0.99
C GLN A 21 13.95 -19.78 -1.99
N VAL A 22 14.58 -19.68 -3.17
CA VAL A 22 14.16 -18.73 -4.22
C VAL A 22 12.76 -19.06 -4.73
N LEU A 23 12.45 -20.34 -4.95
CA LEU A 23 11.11 -20.77 -5.34
C LEU A 23 10.07 -20.42 -4.26
N ALA A 24 10.39 -20.67 -2.99
CA ALA A 24 9.52 -20.30 -1.88
C ALA A 24 9.30 -18.77 -1.81
N ALA A 25 10.37 -17.97 -1.97
CA ALA A 25 10.30 -16.52 -1.97
C ALA A 25 9.47 -15.97 -3.15
N ARG A 26 9.62 -16.57 -4.33
CA ARG A 26 8.79 -16.26 -5.51
C ARG A 26 7.32 -16.53 -5.24
N ASP A 27 6.99 -17.72 -4.72
CA ASP A 27 5.61 -18.13 -4.49
C ASP A 27 4.96 -17.28 -3.39
N GLU A 28 5.71 -16.92 -2.34
CA GLU A 28 5.24 -16.00 -1.32
C GLU A 28 5.00 -14.59 -1.87
N ALA A 29 5.93 -14.08 -2.69
CA ALA A 29 5.77 -12.78 -3.35
C ALA A 29 4.56 -12.77 -4.30
N ALA A 30 4.34 -13.85 -5.07
CA ALA A 30 3.17 -13.99 -5.94
C ALA A 30 1.86 -14.02 -5.16
N ARG A 31 1.81 -14.70 -3.99
CA ARG A 31 0.61 -14.69 -3.12
C ARG A 31 0.30 -13.32 -2.51
N ALA A 32 1.30 -12.43 -2.45
CA ALA A 32 1.16 -11.08 -1.94
C ALA A 32 0.85 -10.05 -3.05
N ASP A 33 0.47 -10.49 -4.25
CA ASP A 33 0.27 -9.64 -5.45
C ASP A 33 1.51 -8.77 -5.77
N THR A 34 2.72 -9.23 -5.42
CA THR A 34 3.96 -8.46 -5.62
C THR A 34 4.23 -8.24 -7.10
N ASP A 35 3.82 -9.17 -7.95
CA ASP A 35 3.87 -9.06 -9.41
C ASP A 35 3.03 -7.90 -9.95
N ARG A 36 1.95 -7.53 -9.26
CA ARG A 36 1.11 -6.38 -9.60
C ARG A 36 1.57 -5.09 -8.93
N LEU A 37 2.01 -5.17 -7.68
CA LEU A 37 2.32 -4.01 -6.83
C LEU A 37 3.78 -3.53 -6.98
N ALA A 38 4.69 -4.40 -7.37
CA ALA A 38 6.11 -4.12 -7.63
C ALA A 38 6.60 -4.91 -8.87
N PRO A 39 6.00 -4.68 -10.06
CA PRO A 39 6.22 -5.50 -11.25
C PRO A 39 7.68 -5.48 -11.72
N SER A 40 8.35 -4.34 -11.62
CA SER A 40 9.74 -4.17 -12.08
C SER A 40 10.72 -4.96 -11.22
N GLU A 41 10.57 -4.87 -9.90
CA GLU A 41 11.41 -5.52 -8.89
C GLU A 41 11.18 -7.04 -8.92
N PHE A 42 9.92 -7.47 -9.04
CA PHE A 42 9.55 -8.87 -9.17
C PHE A 42 10.14 -9.47 -10.46
N ALA A 43 10.04 -8.77 -11.60
CA ALA A 43 10.62 -9.21 -12.86
C ALA A 43 12.15 -9.30 -12.81
N ALA A 44 12.82 -8.35 -12.16
CA ALA A 44 14.27 -8.37 -11.96
C ALA A 44 14.71 -9.58 -11.10
N ALA A 45 14.01 -9.86 -10.01
CA ALA A 45 14.27 -11.04 -9.17
C ALA A 45 14.04 -12.36 -9.93
N ALA A 46 12.96 -12.44 -10.71
CA ALA A 46 12.67 -13.59 -11.57
C ALA A 46 13.73 -13.80 -12.65
N GLN A 47 14.32 -12.72 -13.17
CA GLN A 47 15.44 -12.81 -14.11
C GLN A 47 16.68 -13.40 -13.45
N LYS A 48 17.02 -12.98 -12.23
CA LYS A 48 18.15 -13.56 -11.47
C LYS A 48 17.96 -15.04 -11.16
N MET A 49 16.73 -15.46 -10.85
CA MET A 49 16.39 -16.88 -10.69
C MET A 49 16.68 -17.67 -11.97
N ARG A 50 16.21 -17.19 -13.13
CA ARG A 50 16.47 -17.84 -14.43
C ARG A 50 17.95 -17.93 -14.77
N GLU A 51 18.73 -16.88 -14.44
CA GLU A 51 20.18 -16.89 -14.61
C GLU A 51 20.87 -17.91 -13.68
N GLY A 52 20.32 -18.14 -12.50
CA GLY A 52 20.76 -19.18 -11.57
C GLY A 52 20.45 -20.59 -12.07
N ASP A 53 19.24 -20.82 -12.60
CA ASP A 53 18.88 -22.09 -13.24
C ASP A 53 19.80 -22.37 -14.45
N ALA A 54 20.04 -21.38 -15.31
CA ALA A 54 20.94 -21.52 -16.46
C ALA A 54 22.40 -21.81 -16.06
N ALA A 55 22.88 -21.22 -14.97
CA ALA A 55 24.22 -21.51 -14.43
C ALA A 55 24.29 -22.92 -13.83
N LEU A 56 23.22 -23.38 -13.18
CA LEU A 56 23.11 -24.74 -12.66
C LEU A 56 23.13 -25.77 -13.80
N ASP A 57 22.43 -25.52 -14.91
CA ASP A 57 22.45 -26.37 -16.11
C ASP A 57 23.86 -26.45 -16.74
N GLN A 58 24.64 -25.38 -16.61
CA GLN A 58 26.05 -25.32 -17.03
C GLN A 58 27.02 -25.94 -16.02
N GLN A 59 26.51 -26.44 -14.88
CA GLN A 59 27.29 -26.92 -13.73
C GLN A 59 28.21 -25.86 -13.12
N ASP A 60 27.95 -24.58 -13.35
CA ASP A 60 28.66 -23.46 -12.74
C ASP A 60 28.01 -23.13 -11.39
N MET A 61 28.37 -23.90 -10.35
CA MET A 61 27.75 -23.78 -9.03
C MET A 61 28.04 -22.42 -8.38
N ALA A 62 29.24 -21.87 -8.57
CA ALA A 62 29.60 -20.58 -8.00
C ALA A 62 28.70 -19.46 -8.54
N LYS A 63 28.49 -19.45 -9.86
CA LYS A 63 27.56 -18.52 -10.50
C LYS A 63 26.12 -18.80 -10.11
N ALA A 64 25.68 -20.06 -10.07
CA ALA A 64 24.33 -20.42 -9.63
C ALA A 64 24.04 -19.92 -8.21
N GLN A 65 24.95 -20.16 -7.25
CA GLN A 65 24.83 -19.66 -5.88
C GLN A 65 24.75 -18.14 -5.81
N GLN A 66 25.55 -17.43 -6.61
CA GLN A 66 25.50 -15.97 -6.67
C GLN A 66 24.13 -15.49 -7.20
N ARG A 67 23.68 -16.05 -8.33
CA ARG A 67 22.42 -15.64 -8.97
C ARG A 67 21.20 -15.94 -8.12
N TYR A 68 21.17 -17.08 -7.42
CA TYR A 68 20.09 -17.37 -6.47
C TYR A 68 20.08 -16.45 -5.26
N ARG A 69 21.25 -16.05 -4.73
CA ARG A 69 21.32 -15.05 -3.64
C ARG A 69 20.79 -13.69 -4.09
N GLU A 70 21.21 -13.24 -5.27
CA GLU A 70 20.68 -12.00 -5.90
C GLU A 70 19.16 -12.09 -6.12
N ALA A 71 18.63 -13.27 -6.48
CA ALA A 71 17.20 -13.48 -6.62
C ALA A 71 16.45 -13.39 -5.28
N LEU A 72 16.99 -13.96 -4.20
CA LEU A 72 16.41 -13.86 -2.85
C LEU A 72 16.33 -12.41 -2.37
N GLU A 73 17.42 -11.67 -2.52
CA GLU A 73 17.45 -10.24 -2.20
C GLU A 73 16.44 -9.46 -3.05
N GLY A 74 16.38 -9.74 -4.36
CA GLY A 74 15.43 -9.13 -5.27
C GLY A 74 13.97 -9.36 -4.88
N TYR A 75 13.59 -10.60 -4.53
CA TYR A 75 12.23 -10.90 -4.07
C TYR A 75 11.92 -10.22 -2.72
N GLY A 76 12.91 -10.10 -1.83
CA GLY A 76 12.77 -9.35 -0.58
C GLY A 76 12.49 -7.87 -0.82
N LEU A 77 13.23 -7.23 -1.73
CA LEU A 77 13.02 -5.84 -2.13
C LEU A 77 11.65 -5.65 -2.80
N ALA A 78 11.29 -6.52 -3.73
CA ALA A 78 9.99 -6.48 -4.41
C ALA A 78 8.84 -6.54 -3.41
N ARG A 79 8.91 -7.44 -2.42
CA ARG A 79 7.89 -7.56 -1.37
C ARG A 79 7.82 -6.33 -0.47
N ALA A 80 8.97 -5.75 -0.11
CA ALA A 80 9.00 -4.51 0.67
C ALA A 80 8.30 -3.36 -0.08
N GLU A 81 8.54 -3.26 -1.39
CA GLU A 81 7.90 -2.24 -2.23
C GLU A 81 6.40 -2.50 -2.43
N ALA A 82 6.01 -3.75 -2.67
CA ALA A 82 4.61 -4.13 -2.76
C ALA A 82 3.84 -3.79 -1.48
N ASN A 83 4.42 -4.04 -0.31
CA ASN A 83 3.83 -3.69 0.98
C ASN A 83 3.64 -2.17 1.13
N ARG A 84 4.61 -1.36 0.70
CA ARG A 84 4.48 0.11 0.71
C ARG A 84 3.36 0.57 -0.21
N THR A 85 3.33 0.07 -1.45
CA THR A 85 2.29 0.41 -2.43
C THR A 85 0.90 0.01 -1.95
N ALA A 86 0.76 -1.17 -1.35
CA ALA A 86 -0.49 -1.62 -0.73
C ALA A 86 -0.92 -0.70 0.42
N ALA A 87 0.00 -0.33 1.32
CA ALA A 87 -0.30 0.55 2.45
C ALA A 87 -0.73 1.96 1.99
N LEU A 88 -0.06 2.51 0.98
CA LEU A 88 -0.44 3.79 0.38
C LEU A 88 -1.82 3.71 -0.28
N THR A 89 -2.07 2.67 -1.07
CA THR A 89 -3.37 2.46 -1.73
C THR A 89 -4.50 2.35 -0.71
N LYS A 90 -4.28 1.58 0.37
CA LYS A 90 -5.25 1.47 1.47
C LYS A 90 -5.54 2.84 2.09
N THR A 91 -4.49 3.58 2.44
CA THR A 91 -4.60 4.93 3.01
C THR A 91 -5.40 5.86 2.10
N LEU A 92 -5.15 5.83 0.79
CA LEU A 92 -5.88 6.63 -0.19
C LEU A 92 -7.37 6.28 -0.25
N ILE A 93 -7.69 4.98 -0.27
CA ILE A 93 -9.08 4.51 -0.30
C ILE A 93 -9.81 4.95 0.97
N GLU A 94 -9.21 4.73 2.14
CA GLU A 94 -9.79 5.15 3.43
C GLU A 94 -10.01 6.66 3.48
N THR A 95 -9.04 7.44 3.01
CA THR A 95 -9.18 8.91 2.95
C THR A 95 -10.33 9.34 2.03
N ARG A 96 -10.50 8.68 0.88
CA ARG A 96 -11.60 8.95 -0.04
C ARG A 96 -12.96 8.62 0.58
N VAL A 97 -13.05 7.54 1.34
CA VAL A 97 -14.28 7.14 2.03
C VAL A 97 -14.70 8.22 3.03
N VAL A 98 -13.80 8.66 3.90
CA VAL A 98 -14.12 9.69 4.91
C VAL A 98 -14.38 11.07 4.29
N ALA A 99 -13.70 11.41 3.19
CA ALA A 99 -13.99 12.62 2.43
C ALA A 99 -15.41 12.60 1.83
N SER A 100 -15.84 11.44 1.29
CA SER A 100 -17.21 11.26 0.80
C SER A 100 -18.24 11.43 1.92
N GLN A 101 -17.99 10.81 3.09
CA GLN A 101 -18.88 10.91 4.25
C GLN A 101 -19.02 12.35 4.75
N ALA A 102 -17.92 13.10 4.81
CA ALA A 102 -17.96 14.52 5.16
C ALA A 102 -18.79 15.34 4.16
N ALA A 103 -18.64 15.08 2.85
CA ALA A 103 -19.42 15.74 1.82
C ALA A 103 -20.92 15.36 1.89
N ASP A 104 -21.25 14.11 2.19
CA ASP A 104 -22.63 13.66 2.41
C ASP A 104 -23.25 14.34 3.63
N ALA A 105 -22.53 14.39 4.75
CA ALA A 105 -22.97 15.06 5.96
C ALA A 105 -23.18 16.57 5.73
N ARG A 106 -22.28 17.21 4.97
CA ARG A 106 -22.43 18.61 4.55
C ARG A 106 -23.72 18.82 3.78
N ARG A 107 -23.96 18.04 2.72
CA ARG A 107 -25.19 18.14 1.91
C ARG A 107 -26.44 17.95 2.77
N ALA A 108 -26.43 16.99 3.69
CA ALA A 108 -27.55 16.76 4.60
C ALA A 108 -27.78 17.93 5.57
N ALA A 109 -26.73 18.60 6.03
CA ALA A 109 -26.83 19.81 6.85
C ALA A 109 -27.31 21.03 6.04
N GLU A 110 -26.91 21.16 4.78
CA GLU A 110 -27.40 22.20 3.86
C GLU A 110 -28.92 22.07 3.63
N LEU A 111 -29.44 20.85 3.49
CA LEU A 111 -30.89 20.60 3.28
C LEU A 111 -31.77 21.13 4.41
N VAL A 112 -31.25 21.23 5.64
CA VAL A 112 -31.98 21.75 6.80
C VAL A 112 -31.62 23.20 7.10
N ASP A 113 -30.96 23.90 6.17
CA ASP A 113 -30.52 25.29 6.32
C ASP A 113 -29.62 25.50 7.57
N ALA A 114 -28.79 24.49 7.87
CA ALA A 114 -27.80 24.58 8.95
C ALA A 114 -26.83 25.76 8.83
N PRO A 115 -26.43 26.25 7.64
CA PRO A 115 -25.60 27.45 7.54
C PRO A 115 -26.21 28.67 8.23
N ARG A 116 -27.54 28.84 8.16
CA ARG A 116 -28.24 29.97 8.79
C ARG A 116 -28.69 29.68 10.21
N ARG A 117 -29.11 28.44 10.49
CA ARG A 117 -29.70 28.04 11.78
C ARG A 117 -28.63 27.61 12.80
N ALA A 118 -27.55 26.99 12.35
CA ALA A 118 -26.44 26.55 13.20
C ALA A 118 -25.08 27.10 12.73
N PRO A 119 -24.91 28.44 12.58
CA PRO A 119 -23.76 29.04 11.91
C PRO A 119 -22.42 28.72 12.59
N ALA A 120 -22.37 28.65 13.92
CA ALA A 120 -21.14 28.33 14.64
C ALA A 120 -20.65 26.90 14.36
N LEU A 121 -21.57 25.93 14.29
CA LEU A 121 -21.24 24.54 13.97
C LEU A 121 -20.90 24.39 12.50
N TRP A 122 -21.60 25.12 11.63
CA TRP A 122 -21.32 25.18 10.19
C TRP A 122 -19.89 25.66 9.90
N VAL A 123 -19.48 26.79 10.49
CA VAL A 123 -18.13 27.36 10.32
C VAL A 123 -17.04 26.39 10.80
N LYS A 124 -17.27 25.70 11.93
CA LYS A 124 -16.34 24.69 12.43
C LYS A 124 -16.19 23.53 11.44
N ALA A 125 -17.30 23.02 10.91
CA ALA A 125 -17.31 21.91 9.96
C ALA A 125 -16.62 22.29 8.65
N SER A 126 -16.94 23.46 8.08
CA SER A 126 -16.34 23.93 6.84
C SER A 126 -14.85 24.24 6.97
N SER A 127 -14.42 24.74 8.13
CA SER A 127 -12.99 24.94 8.43
C SER A 127 -12.23 23.61 8.51
N ALA A 128 -12.78 22.61 9.21
CA ALA A 128 -12.18 21.28 9.27
C ALA A 128 -12.10 20.63 7.88
N GLN A 129 -13.14 20.76 7.07
CA GLN A 129 -13.16 20.26 5.69
C GLN A 129 -12.08 20.94 4.82
N GLY A 130 -11.98 22.27 4.87
CA GLY A 130 -10.95 22.99 4.11
C GLY A 130 -9.53 22.58 4.48
N LYS A 131 -9.24 22.43 5.78
CA LYS A 131 -7.96 21.91 6.26
C LYS A 131 -7.70 20.47 5.79
N ALA A 132 -8.74 19.63 5.75
CA ALA A 132 -8.62 18.25 5.27
C ALA A 132 -8.25 18.20 3.78
N GLU A 133 -8.88 19.05 2.97
CA GLU A 133 -8.60 19.20 1.54
C GLU A 133 -7.18 19.73 1.29
N ASP A 134 -6.70 20.65 2.12
CA ASP A 134 -5.32 21.14 2.03
C ASP A 134 -4.30 20.08 2.44
N ALA A 135 -4.57 19.33 3.51
CA ALA A 135 -3.75 18.18 3.91
C ALA A 135 -3.70 17.11 2.80
N LEU A 136 -4.82 16.86 2.10
CA LEU A 136 -4.84 15.97 0.93
C LEU A 136 -3.90 16.43 -0.18
N LYS A 137 -3.94 17.73 -0.53
CA LYS A 137 -3.08 18.31 -1.57
C LYS A 137 -1.59 18.22 -1.20
N GLN A 138 -1.28 18.22 0.09
CA GLN A 138 0.08 18.09 0.62
C GLN A 138 0.54 16.63 0.77
N GLY A 139 -0.34 15.65 0.51
CA GLY A 139 -0.04 14.22 0.72
C GLY A 139 -0.08 13.79 2.19
N GLU A 140 -0.59 14.63 3.09
CA GLU A 140 -0.73 14.33 4.52
C GLU A 140 -2.02 13.53 4.77
N PHE A 141 -2.13 12.34 4.17
CA PHE A 141 -3.37 11.55 4.18
C PHE A 141 -3.88 11.21 5.59
N GLY A 142 -2.99 10.95 6.55
CA GLY A 142 -3.39 10.69 7.93
C GLY A 142 -4.05 11.90 8.60
N GLN A 143 -3.50 13.10 8.37
CA GLN A 143 -4.08 14.34 8.87
C GLN A 143 -5.39 14.67 8.16
N ALA A 144 -5.44 14.49 6.83
CA ALA A 144 -6.65 14.64 6.04
C ALA A 144 -7.78 13.74 6.57
N GLN A 145 -7.51 12.48 6.88
CA GLN A 145 -8.50 11.56 7.44
C GLN A 145 -9.09 12.08 8.75
N ILE A 146 -8.24 12.49 9.69
CA ILE A 146 -8.67 13.02 10.99
C ILE A 146 -9.58 14.23 10.78
N LEU A 147 -9.17 15.17 9.91
CA LEU A 147 -9.91 16.39 9.64
C LEU A 147 -11.23 16.15 8.90
N PHE A 148 -11.30 15.17 7.99
CA PHE A 148 -12.56 14.79 7.35
C PHE A 148 -13.54 14.16 8.35
N VAL A 149 -13.06 13.31 9.25
CA VAL A 149 -13.89 12.73 10.32
C VAL A 149 -14.39 13.82 11.27
N GLU A 150 -13.56 14.81 11.59
CA GLU A 150 -14.00 15.98 12.37
C GLU A 150 -15.04 16.81 11.64
N ALA A 151 -14.84 17.07 10.35
CA ALA A 151 -15.78 17.80 9.50
C ALA A 151 -17.13 17.09 9.44
N GLU A 152 -17.13 15.78 9.19
CA GLU A 152 -18.34 14.96 9.17
C GLU A 152 -19.13 15.07 10.49
N LYS A 153 -18.45 14.87 11.62
CA LYS A 153 -19.08 14.98 12.96
C LYS A 153 -19.66 16.37 13.18
N ALA A 154 -18.93 17.42 12.79
CA ALA A 154 -19.38 18.79 12.93
C ALA A 154 -20.58 19.12 12.04
N TYR A 155 -20.63 18.64 10.78
CA TYR A 155 -21.79 18.80 9.90
C TYR A 155 -23.02 18.06 10.44
N ARG A 156 -22.85 16.83 10.95
CA ARG A 156 -23.94 16.09 11.59
C ARG A 156 -24.48 16.84 12.81
N ALA A 157 -23.60 17.40 13.64
CA ALA A 157 -24.02 18.23 14.77
C ALA A 157 -24.76 19.50 14.32
N ALA A 158 -24.27 20.17 13.26
CA ALA A 158 -24.93 21.35 12.70
C ALA A 158 -26.34 21.02 12.19
N LYS A 159 -26.51 19.88 11.50
CA LYS A 159 -27.81 19.36 11.06
C LYS A 159 -28.76 19.18 12.25
N THR A 160 -28.34 18.43 13.27
CA THR A 160 -29.18 18.16 14.45
C THR A 160 -29.57 19.44 15.17
N ALA A 161 -28.66 20.41 15.30
CA ALA A 161 -28.95 21.71 15.90
C ALA A 161 -29.99 22.50 15.08
N ALA A 162 -29.84 22.53 13.76
CA ALA A 162 -30.76 23.23 12.84
C ALA A 162 -32.18 22.63 12.84
N GLU A 163 -32.29 21.29 12.89
CA GLU A 163 -33.56 20.57 13.04
C GLU A 163 -34.18 20.78 14.44
N GLY A 164 -33.35 20.95 15.47
CA GLY A 164 -33.79 21.25 16.83
C GLY A 164 -34.32 22.68 16.98
N GLU A 165 -33.76 23.63 16.24
CA GLU A 165 -34.26 25.01 16.20
C GLU A 165 -35.58 25.14 15.44
N ASP A 166 -35.78 24.34 14.37
CA ASP A 166 -37.06 24.28 13.64
C ASP A 166 -38.22 23.90 14.56
N ARG A 167 -38.02 22.90 15.41
CA ARG A 167 -39.04 22.38 16.33
C ARG A 167 -39.37 23.31 17.49
N ARG A 168 -38.57 24.36 17.72
CA ARG A 168 -38.76 25.32 18.82
C ARG A 168 -39.39 26.64 18.37
N ARG A 169 -39.51 26.87 17.05
CA ARG A 169 -40.19 28.02 16.47
C ARG A 169 -41.64 27.69 16.15
#